data_AF-A0A8H8A1R5-F1
#
_entry.id   AF-A0A8H8A1R5-F1
#
_cell.length_a   1.000
_cell.length_b   1.000
_cell.length_c   1.000
_cell.angle_alpha   90.00
_cell.angle_beta   90.00
_cell.angle_gamma   90.00
#
_symmetry.space_group_name_H-M   'P 1'
#
loop_
_entity.id
_entity.type
_entity.pdbx_description
1 polymer ?
#
loop_
_entity_poly.entity_id
_entity_poly.type
_entity_poly.pdbx_seq_one_letter_code
_entity_poly.pdbx_strand_id
1 'polypeptide(L)' 'MPLLAVLALTCAMSLEIFDFPPLYGALDAHALWHAASIPVIPYWYRFLVRDARWESRLLRPHLDVKTKRRLS' A
#
# COMPACT_ATOMS: atom_id res chain seq x y z
N MET A 1 -4.22 7.87 -5.99
CA MET A 1 -5.65 7.73 -5.65
C MET A 1 -5.84 6.55 -4.70
N PRO A 2 -5.84 6.76 -3.37
CA PRO A 2 -5.85 5.68 -2.38
C PRO A 2 -7.03 4.72 -2.53
N LEU A 3 -8.15 5.20 -3.08
CA LEU A 3 -9.35 4.40 -3.39
C LEU A 3 -9.06 3.16 -4.24
N LEU A 4 -8.12 3.25 -5.20
CA LEU A 4 -7.78 2.13 -6.07
C LEU A 4 -7.09 0.99 -5.31
N ALA A 5 -6.24 1.35 -4.34
CA ALA A 5 -5.58 0.39 -3.46
C ALA A 5 -6.59 -0.27 -2.51
N VAL A 6 -7.53 0.51 -1.96
CA VAL A 6 -8.57 0.00 -1.08
C VAL A 6 -9.47 -0.98 -1.83
N LEU A 7 -9.98 -0.63 -3.01
CA LEU A 7 -10.82 -1.51 -3.82
C LEU A 7 -10.10 -2.80 -4.22
N ALA A 8 -8.81 -2.71 -4.57
CA ALA A 8 -8.00 -3.87 -4.91
C ALA A 8 -7.79 -4.80 -3.70
N LEU A 9 -7.48 -4.26 -2.52
CA LEU A 9 -7.37 -5.05 -1.29
C LEU A 9 -8.72 -5.67 -0.89
N THR A 10 -9.81 -4.91 -0.96
CA THR A 10 -11.15 -5.41 -0.61
C THR A 10 -11.60 -6.51 -1.56
N CYS A 11 -11.32 -6.39 -2.88
CA CYS A 11 -11.58 -7.48 -3.83
C CYS A 11 -10.72 -8.71 -3.53
N ALA A 12 -9.43 -8.52 -3.24
CA ALA A 12 -8.52 -9.63 -2.92
C ALA A 12 -8.98 -10.39 -1.67
N MET A 13 -9.37 -9.71 -0.58
CA MET A 13 -9.91 -10.36 0.62
C MET A 13 -11.28 -11.03 0.37
N SER A 14 -12.10 -10.45 -0.50
CA SER A 14 -13.41 -11.04 -0.83
C SER A 14 -13.26 -12.34 -1.64
N LEU A 15 -12.22 -12.45 -2.46
CA LEU A 15 -11.90 -13.67 -3.22
C LEU A 15 -11.53 -14.84 -2.30
N GLU A 16 -10.93 -14.59 -1.14
CA GLU A 16 -10.62 -15.62 -0.15
C GLU A 16 -11.87 -16.18 0.56
N ILE A 17 -12.96 -15.40 0.61
CA ILE A 17 -14.23 -15.81 1.22
C ILE A 17 -15.12 -16.60 0.23
N PHE A 18 -15.03 -16.29 -1.06
CA PHE A 18 -15.82 -16.93 -2.13
C PHE A 18 -15.13 -18.19 -2.69
N ASP A 19 -14.49 -19.02 -1.86
CA ASP A 19 -13.68 -20.18 -2.28
C ASP A 19 -14.43 -21.02 -3.34
N PHE A 20 -13.98 -20.92 -4.60
CA PHE A 20 -14.63 -21.51 -5.76
C PHE A 20 -13.71 -22.54 -6.41
N PRO A 21 -14.23 -23.69 -6.86
CA PRO A 21 -13.43 -24.69 -7.55
C PRO A 21 -12.82 -24.09 -8.83
N PRO A 22 -11.60 -24.51 -9.21
CA PRO A 22 -10.84 -23.89 -10.29
C PRO A 22 -11.63 -23.86 -11.60
N LEU A 23 -11.98 -22.65 -12.06
CA LEU A 23 -12.57 -22.40 -13.35
C LEU A 23 -11.53 -22.69 -14.44
N TYR A 24 -11.89 -23.56 -15.39
CA TYR A 24 -11.02 -24.01 -16.48
C TYR A 24 -9.68 -24.63 -16.04
N GLY A 25 -9.58 -25.10 -14.79
CA GLY A 25 -8.37 -25.73 -14.26
C GLY A 25 -7.21 -24.77 -13.97
N ALA A 26 -7.42 -23.44 -14.07
CA ALA A 26 -6.36 -22.44 -13.91
C ALA A 26 -6.75 -21.21 -13.08
N LEU A 27 -8.03 -20.84 -13.02
CA LEU A 27 -8.50 -19.69 -12.27
C LEU A 27 -9.21 -20.16 -11.00
N ASP A 28 -8.55 -20.03 -9.85
CA ASP A 28 -9.15 -20.21 -8.52
C ASP A 28 -8.97 -18.95 -7.66
N ALA A 29 -9.53 -18.95 -6.45
CA ALA A 29 -9.42 -17.86 -5.50
C ALA A 29 -7.95 -17.48 -5.21
N HIS A 30 -7.06 -18.48 -5.16
CA HIS A 30 -5.65 -18.31 -4.84
C HIS A 30 -4.86 -17.65 -5.99
N ALA A 31 -5.10 -18.07 -7.23
CA ALA A 31 -4.50 -17.49 -8.43
C ALA A 31 -4.92 -16.02 -8.61
N LEU A 32 -6.20 -15.70 -8.35
CA LEU A 32 -6.68 -14.31 -8.39
C LEU A 32 -6.08 -13.45 -7.27
N TRP A 33 -5.88 -13.99 -6.07
CA TRP A 33 -5.16 -13.30 -4.99
C TRP A 33 -3.72 -12.93 -5.41
N HIS A 34 -2.98 -13.88 -5.98
CA HIS A 34 -1.63 -13.62 -6.50
C HIS A 34 -1.64 -12.59 -7.64
N ALA A 35 -2.59 -12.68 -8.56
CA ALA A 35 -2.73 -11.72 -9.66
C ALA A 35 -3.04 -10.30 -9.16
N ALA A 36 -3.89 -10.16 -8.12
CA ALA A 36 -4.26 -8.87 -7.55
C ALA A 36 -3.12 -8.23 -6.73
N SER A 37 -2.32 -9.03 -6.03
CA SER A 37 -1.24 -8.52 -5.17
C SER A 37 -0.04 -7.98 -5.96
N ILE A 38 0.26 -8.53 -7.15
CA ILE A 38 1.38 -8.10 -8.02
C ILE A 38 1.35 -6.58 -8.32
N PRO A 39 0.26 -5.98 -8.83
CA PRO A 39 0.23 -4.54 -9.12
C PRO A 39 0.01 -3.67 -7.86
N VAL A 40 -0.57 -4.23 -6.80
CA VAL A 40 -0.89 -3.50 -5.55
C VAL A 40 0.36 -3.14 -4.76
N ILE A 41 1.35 -4.03 -4.69
CA ILE A 41 2.60 -3.83 -3.95
C ILE A 41 3.38 -2.58 -4.42
N PRO A 42 3.74 -2.44 -5.71
CA PRO A 42 4.50 -1.27 -6.16
C PRO A 42 3.69 0.03 -6.04
N TYR A 43 2.37 -0.05 -6.16
CA TYR A 43 1.48 1.10 -5.96
C TYR A 43 1.52 1.59 -4.51
N TRP A 44 1.37 0.67 -3.55
CA TRP A 44 1.48 0.95 -2.11
C TRP A 44 2.85 1.47 -1.72
N TYR A 45 3.91 0.86 -2.24
CA TYR A 45 5.28 1.30 -1.98
C TYR A 45 5.51 2.75 -2.43
N ARG A 46 5.08 3.10 -3.64
CA ARG A 46 5.18 4.49 -4.14
C ARG A 46 4.38 5.47 -3.30
N PHE A 47 3.21 5.05 -2.80
CA PHE A 47 2.40 5.85 -1.90
C PHE A 47 3.13 6.12 -0.57
N LEU A 48 3.62 5.06 0.10
CA LEU A 48 4.35 5.16 1.37
C LEU A 48 5.58 6.05 1.25
N VAL A 49 6.38 5.87 0.20
CA VAL A 49 7.58 6.68 -0.02
C VAL A 49 7.22 8.15 -0.27
N ARG A 50 6.08 8.43 -0.92
CA ARG A 50 5.63 9.81 -1.14
C ARG A 50 5.14 10.44 0.17
N ASP A 51 4.45 9.67 0.99
CA ASP A 51 3.93 10.08 2.29
C ASP A 51 5.07 10.37 3.29
N ALA A 52 6.04 9.46 3.43
CA ALA A 52 7.23 9.65 4.26
C ALA A 52 8.05 10.89 3.83
N ARG A 53 8.12 11.18 2.52
CA ARG A 53 8.77 12.38 1.99
C ARG A 53 7.97 13.66 2.26
N TRP A 54 6.65 13.58 2.34
CA TRP A 54 5.80 14.70 2.72
C TRP A 54 5.99 15.03 4.21
N GLU A 55 5.88 14.03 5.07
CA GLU A 55 6.09 14.17 6.51
C GLU A 55 7.49 14.69 6.85
N SER A 56 8.53 14.12 6.22
CA SER A 56 9.92 14.58 6.41
C SER A 56 10.11 16.05 6.04
N ARG A 57 9.41 16.56 5.02
CA ARG A 57 9.46 17.98 4.66
C ARG A 57 8.72 18.86 5.66
N LEU A 58 7.61 18.37 6.20
CA LEU A 58 6.82 19.09 7.19
C LEU A 58 7.55 19.21 8.53
N LEU A 59 8.25 18.16 8.95
CA LEU A 59 8.95 18.10 10.25
C LEU A 59 10.35 18.69 10.21
N ARG A 60 11.00 18.76 9.04
CA ARG A 60 12.35 19.32 8.86
C ARG A 60 12.57 20.69 9.51
N PRO A 61 11.68 21.70 9.32
CA PRO A 61 11.85 23.02 9.92
C PRO A 61 11.84 22.97 11.46
N HIS A 62 10.99 22.13 12.04
CA HIS A 62 10.85 22.01 13.50
C HIS A 62 12.04 21.31 14.15
N LEU A 63 12.61 20.30 13.48
CA LEU A 63 13.80 19.60 13.95
C LEU A 63 15.05 20.49 13.89
N ASP A 64 15.18 21.32 12.86
CA ASP A 64 16.30 22.25 12.71
C ASP A 64 16.28 23.34 13.81
N VAL A 65 15.10 23.91 14.09
CA VAL A 65 14.93 24.90 15.17
C VAL A 65 15.21 24.30 16.55
N LYS A 66 14.72 23.08 16.83
CA LYS A 66 14.97 22.41 18.12
C LYS A 66 16.45 22.05 18.29
N THR A 67 17.13 21.69 17.20
CA THR A 67 18.57 21.38 17.19
C THR A 67 19.40 22.64 17.45
N LYS A 68 19.14 23.74 16.73
CA LYS A 68 19.83 25.02 16.99
C LYS A 68 19.66 25.52 18.42
N ARG A 69 18.45 25.40 18.99
CA ARG A 69 18.14 25.84 20.36
C ARG A 69 18.76 24.95 21.45
N ARG A 70 19.13 23.71 21.13
CA ARG A 70 19.83 22.80 22.06
C ARG A 70 21.35 23.04 22.07
N LEU A 71 21.89 23.65 21.02
CA LEU A 71 23.31 23.90 20.83
C LEU A 71 23.74 25.34 21.23
N SER A 72 22.82 26.16 21.73
CA SER A 72 23.06 27.49 22.31
C SER A 72 22.90 27.46 23.82
#